data_AF-A0A935AR25-F1
#
_entry.id   AF-A0A935AR25-F1
#
_cell.length_a   1.000
_cell.length_b   1.000
_cell.length_c   1.000
_cell.angle_alpha   90.00
_cell.angle_beta   90.00
_cell.angle_gamma   90.00
#
_symmetry.space_group_name_H-M   'P 1'
#
loop_
_entity.id
_entity.type
_entity.pdbx_description
1 polymer ?
#
loop_
_entity_poly.entity_id
_entity_poly.type
_entity_poly.pdbx_seq_one_letter_code
_entity_poly.pdbx_strand_id
1 'polypeptide(L)'
;MKKIFLLVFCFMVYFGVFAQPPMNRYVAPLFTSVSETTNVLFSSNVPRPNPGGGFYETITGYPLNVDEFSLTNVNLYMNIFQPVGDTLSKRPVAIVCFGGGFIAGSKDHWSIRLIAQELAKRGFVTAVIDYRLGMNIFDEDLSVRAVYRGVQDGRSAVRFFKADAAGANTYRIDPEQIYIGGHSAGAFVATHNAYLDKESERPASTHQWPQGCGFLDLSTCNCPDQQCLDCVGNNKSFNGHAKAVFSLAGAVGFTSYMESASDPKIVMFHSQDDDTVPYNSGQPFGSVSGWIVGFDLPDVYGSLPMSQRADVINLPDMFHSYTSRGHSVHEQTSSTLYSDIIPAISDWFNVQLLKPPVHPINGKSYVCNSTPQQTYTTNTGQAAYYHWEITGGSFITPNTNTTSVTVLWDINAQSHQIKLTPYSKWDSKGDQTVLNVSVSESFTNTWTSTTGLWNQHEKWSLLTMPESCHHVVIPSQPSVINVDVPANQTFQIKSLNIGNNAKVMVPESSSVLVEE
;
A
#
# COMPACT_ATOMS: atom_id res chain seq x y z
N MET A 1 10.56 -73.75 -17.98
CA MET A 1 10.16 -72.64 -17.09
C MET A 1 10.63 -71.33 -17.69
N LYS A 2 9.71 -70.56 -18.31
CA LYS A 2 10.01 -69.28 -18.98
C LYS A 2 10.06 -68.17 -17.92
N LYS A 3 11.17 -67.44 -17.84
CA LYS A 3 11.31 -66.25 -16.97
C LYS A 3 10.70 -65.04 -17.69
N ILE A 4 9.66 -64.47 -17.11
CA ILE A 4 9.01 -63.24 -17.59
C ILE A 4 9.76 -62.06 -16.98
N PHE A 5 10.33 -61.19 -17.82
CA PHE A 5 10.86 -59.89 -17.41
C PHE A 5 9.71 -58.89 -17.38
N LEU A 6 9.41 -58.36 -16.19
CA LEU A 6 8.42 -57.30 -16.00
C LEU A 6 9.10 -55.94 -16.25
N LEU A 7 8.79 -55.31 -17.37
CA LEU A 7 9.20 -53.94 -17.70
C LEU A 7 8.30 -52.96 -16.94
N VAL A 8 8.84 -52.29 -15.93
CA VAL A 8 8.15 -51.22 -15.20
C VAL A 8 8.30 -49.93 -16.01
N PHE A 9 7.20 -49.49 -16.64
CA PHE A 9 7.10 -48.17 -17.24
C PHE A 9 6.96 -47.12 -16.13
N CYS A 10 8.02 -46.32 -15.92
CA CYS A 10 7.98 -45.18 -15.04
C CYS A 10 7.28 -44.02 -15.77
N PHE A 11 5.99 -43.80 -15.50
CA PHE A 11 5.27 -42.61 -15.96
C PHE A 11 5.81 -41.39 -15.20
N MET A 12 6.65 -40.60 -15.87
CA MET A 12 7.09 -39.30 -15.37
C MET A 12 5.95 -38.30 -15.62
N VAL A 13 5.11 -38.07 -14.61
CA VAL A 13 4.09 -37.02 -14.63
C VAL A 13 4.81 -35.68 -14.58
N TYR A 14 4.90 -35.00 -15.72
CA TYR A 14 5.26 -33.59 -15.78
C TYR A 14 4.17 -32.79 -15.06
N PHE A 15 4.43 -32.36 -13.83
CA PHE A 15 3.69 -31.24 -13.26
C PHE A 15 4.12 -29.98 -14.02
N GLY A 16 3.30 -29.58 -14.99
CA GLY A 16 3.33 -28.20 -15.45
C GLY A 16 3.11 -27.32 -14.23
N VAL A 17 4.08 -26.45 -13.94
CA VAL A 17 3.86 -25.35 -13.00
C VAL A 17 2.82 -24.46 -13.67
N PHE A 18 1.55 -24.69 -13.36
CA PHE A 18 0.52 -23.72 -13.68
C PHE A 18 0.91 -22.45 -12.93
N ALA A 19 1.27 -21.41 -13.68
CA ALA A 19 1.31 -20.07 -13.12
C ALA A 19 -0.03 -19.85 -12.40
N GLN A 20 0.02 -19.41 -11.15
CA GLN A 20 -1.19 -19.05 -10.42
C GLN A 20 -2.02 -18.09 -11.30
N PRO A 21 -3.35 -18.26 -11.40
CA PRO A 21 -4.18 -17.31 -12.13
C PRO A 21 -3.92 -15.91 -11.56
N PRO A 22 -3.93 -14.84 -12.38
CA PRO A 22 -3.60 -13.50 -11.93
C PRO A 22 -4.45 -13.11 -10.72
N MET A 23 -3.83 -13.00 -9.54
CA MET A 23 -4.53 -12.74 -8.29
C MET A 23 -4.65 -11.24 -8.07
N ASN A 24 -5.83 -10.76 -7.69
CA ASN A 24 -6.01 -9.38 -7.25
C ASN A 24 -5.88 -9.33 -5.72
N ARG A 25 -4.64 -9.28 -5.21
CA ARG A 25 -4.38 -9.19 -3.76
C ARG A 25 -4.85 -7.85 -3.20
N TYR A 26 -5.06 -7.80 -1.88
CA TYR A 26 -5.31 -6.60 -1.08
C TYR A 26 -6.61 -5.82 -1.39
N VAL A 27 -7.48 -6.30 -2.29
CA VAL A 27 -8.78 -5.64 -2.59
C VAL A 27 -9.97 -6.43 -2.05
N ALA A 28 -9.87 -7.76 -2.03
CA ALA A 28 -10.90 -8.65 -1.49
C ALA A 28 -10.25 -9.86 -0.80
N PRO A 29 -10.98 -10.56 0.09
CA PRO A 29 -10.50 -11.82 0.65
C PRO A 29 -10.16 -12.81 -0.46
N LEU A 30 -8.90 -13.24 -0.48
CA LEU A 30 -8.35 -14.17 -1.46
C LEU A 30 -8.12 -15.55 -0.83
N PHE A 31 -7.75 -15.57 0.46
CA PHE A 31 -7.49 -16.78 1.21
C PHE A 31 -8.69 -17.11 2.09
N THR A 32 -9.09 -18.38 2.10
CA THR A 32 -10.25 -18.86 2.87
C THR A 32 -9.94 -19.03 4.35
N SER A 33 -8.67 -19.16 4.72
CA SER A 33 -8.22 -19.36 6.10
C SER A 33 -6.87 -18.70 6.38
N VAL A 34 -6.64 -18.44 7.67
CA VAL A 34 -5.40 -17.86 8.19
C VAL A 34 -4.84 -18.78 9.27
N SER A 35 -3.52 -18.89 9.31
CA SER A 35 -2.77 -19.53 10.40
C SER A 35 -2.40 -18.48 11.44
N GLU A 36 -2.44 -18.83 12.72
CA GLU A 36 -2.04 -17.95 13.82
C GLU A 36 -0.83 -18.54 14.55
N THR A 37 0.20 -17.73 14.76
CA THR A 37 1.29 -18.02 15.69
C THR A 37 1.10 -17.15 16.93
N THR A 38 0.78 -17.77 18.06
CA THR A 38 0.43 -17.06 19.30
C THR A 38 1.66 -16.76 20.16
N ASN A 39 1.57 -15.70 20.96
CA ASN A 39 2.54 -15.35 22.01
C ASN A 39 3.99 -15.30 21.53
N VAL A 40 4.23 -14.71 20.36
CA VAL A 40 5.57 -14.44 19.84
C VAL A 40 6.17 -13.29 20.64
N LEU A 41 7.27 -13.55 21.34
CA LEU A 41 8.03 -12.53 22.07
C LEU A 41 8.70 -11.58 21.07
N PHE A 42 8.36 -10.30 21.11
CA PHE A 42 8.95 -9.30 20.21
C PHE A 42 9.75 -8.21 20.93
N SER A 43 9.50 -8.03 22.22
CA SER A 43 10.24 -7.09 23.07
C SER A 43 10.34 -7.64 24.49
N SER A 44 11.51 -7.55 25.09
CA SER A 44 11.83 -8.16 26.38
C SER A 44 12.44 -7.15 27.33
N ASN A 45 12.19 -7.36 28.63
CA ASN A 45 12.73 -6.54 29.72
C ASN A 45 12.49 -5.03 29.54
N VAL A 46 11.30 -4.64 29.08
CA VAL A 46 10.93 -3.22 28.94
C VAL A 46 10.37 -2.69 30.27
N PRO A 47 10.79 -1.48 30.71
CA PRO A 47 10.33 -0.91 31.97
C PRO A 47 8.86 -0.48 31.87
N ARG A 48 8.04 -0.96 32.80
CA ARG A 48 6.63 -0.57 32.98
C ARG A 48 6.45 0.01 34.38
N PRO A 49 5.73 1.12 34.55
CA PRO A 49 5.46 1.66 35.88
C PRO A 49 4.55 0.73 36.68
N ASN A 50 4.75 0.73 37.99
CA ASN A 50 3.89 0.01 38.92
C ASN A 50 2.64 0.85 39.22
N PRO A 51 1.51 0.22 39.57
CA PRO A 51 0.34 0.94 40.10
C PRO A 51 0.75 1.76 41.34
N GLY A 52 0.34 3.03 41.41
CA GLY A 52 0.65 3.91 42.55
C GLY A 52 -0.39 3.85 43.67
N GLY A 53 -1.49 3.14 43.46
CA GLY A 53 -2.58 2.97 44.42
C GLY A 53 -3.53 4.17 44.46
N GLY A 54 -4.10 4.41 45.64
CA GLY A 54 -5.08 5.48 45.85
C GLY A 54 -6.54 5.04 45.65
N PHE A 55 -7.45 5.98 45.89
CA PHE A 55 -8.90 5.69 45.97
C PHE A 55 -9.43 5.08 44.66
N TYR A 56 -9.16 5.72 43.52
CA TYR A 56 -9.68 5.28 42.22
C TYR A 56 -9.13 3.92 41.79
N GLU A 57 -7.83 3.66 41.95
CA GLU A 57 -7.27 2.32 41.65
C GLU A 57 -7.86 1.24 42.57
N THR A 58 -8.06 1.54 43.86
CA THR A 58 -8.63 0.60 44.84
C THR A 58 -10.05 0.20 44.48
N ILE A 59 -10.89 1.15 44.04
CA ILE A 59 -12.30 0.86 43.72
C ILE A 59 -12.50 0.31 42.31
N THR A 60 -11.63 0.65 41.35
CA THR A 60 -11.78 0.23 39.94
C THR A 60 -10.95 -0.99 39.58
N GLY A 61 -9.86 -1.26 40.29
CA GLY A 61 -8.87 -2.29 39.94
C GLY A 61 -7.98 -1.93 38.75
N TYR A 62 -8.09 -0.70 38.21
CA TYR A 62 -7.29 -0.23 37.08
C TYR A 62 -6.09 0.62 37.54
N PRO A 63 -4.94 0.57 36.84
CA PRO A 63 -3.76 1.37 37.14
C PRO A 63 -3.91 2.81 36.59
N LEU A 64 -4.69 3.64 37.29
CA LEU A 64 -5.10 5.00 36.90
C LEU A 64 -4.18 6.11 37.43
N ASN A 65 -3.29 5.80 38.38
CA ASN A 65 -2.37 6.73 39.04
C ASN A 65 -1.02 6.04 39.24
N VAL A 66 -0.35 5.67 38.14
CA VAL A 66 0.88 4.89 38.21
C VAL A 66 2.07 5.67 38.77
N ASP A 67 2.95 4.97 39.49
CA ASP A 67 4.22 5.48 39.98
C ASP A 67 5.28 5.34 38.89
N GLU A 68 5.60 6.43 38.20
CA GLU A 68 6.57 6.46 37.11
C GLU A 68 8.02 6.32 37.59
N PHE A 69 8.27 6.59 38.87
CA PHE A 69 9.56 6.34 39.53
C PHE A 69 9.75 4.88 39.98
N SER A 70 8.70 4.06 39.98
CA SER A 70 8.71 2.68 40.45
C SER A 70 8.42 1.72 39.29
N LEU A 71 9.44 1.02 38.81
CA LEU A 71 9.34 0.24 37.57
C LEU A 71 9.48 -1.27 37.80
N THR A 72 8.75 -2.04 37.00
CA THR A 72 8.97 -3.48 36.80
C THR A 72 9.23 -3.76 35.33
N ASN A 73 10.14 -4.70 35.05
CA ASN A 73 10.42 -5.13 33.69
C ASN A 73 9.39 -6.14 33.22
N VAL A 74 8.88 -5.96 32.00
CA VAL A 74 7.94 -6.88 31.37
C VAL A 74 8.41 -7.31 29.98
N ASN A 75 7.84 -8.42 29.53
CA ASN A 75 7.97 -8.91 28.16
C ASN A 75 6.67 -8.62 27.41
N LEU A 76 6.79 -8.22 26.15
CA LEU A 76 5.67 -7.94 25.26
C LEU A 76 5.59 -8.99 24.15
N TYR A 77 4.38 -9.43 23.90
CA TYR A 77 4.08 -10.52 22.99
C TYR A 77 3.16 -10.05 21.87
N MET A 78 3.17 -10.77 20.75
CA MET A 78 2.24 -10.56 19.65
C MET A 78 1.65 -11.88 19.16
N ASN A 79 0.49 -11.82 18.52
CA ASN A 79 -0.02 -12.93 17.73
C ASN A 79 0.09 -12.55 16.26
N ILE A 80 0.66 -13.44 15.45
CA ILE A 80 0.92 -13.20 14.02
C ILE A 80 -0.02 -14.07 13.18
N PHE A 81 -0.75 -13.46 12.25
CA PHE A 81 -1.62 -14.14 11.31
C PHE A 81 -1.01 -14.15 9.90
N GLN A 82 -1.06 -15.31 9.25
CA GLN A 82 -0.59 -15.46 7.87
C GLN A 82 -1.64 -16.20 7.03
N PRO A 83 -1.89 -15.78 5.78
CA PRO A 83 -2.74 -16.53 4.87
C PRO A 83 -2.20 -17.94 4.60
N VAL A 84 -3.07 -18.94 4.72
CA VAL A 84 -2.73 -20.35 4.45
C VAL A 84 -2.63 -20.57 2.95
N GLY A 85 -1.57 -21.25 2.49
CA GLY A 85 -1.36 -21.57 1.08
C GLY A 85 -0.76 -20.43 0.25
N ASP A 86 -0.45 -19.28 0.88
CA ASP A 86 0.20 -18.18 0.21
C ASP A 86 1.66 -18.52 -0.16
N THR A 87 2.01 -18.32 -1.42
CA THR A 87 3.32 -18.65 -2.01
C THR A 87 4.22 -17.44 -2.19
N LEU A 88 3.74 -16.21 -1.96
CA LEU A 88 4.53 -15.00 -2.15
C LEU A 88 5.67 -14.92 -1.13
N SER A 89 6.87 -14.64 -1.62
CA SER A 89 8.12 -14.69 -0.83
C SER A 89 8.39 -13.41 -0.02
N LYS A 90 7.72 -12.30 -0.36
CA LYS A 90 7.81 -11.01 0.35
C LYS A 90 6.44 -10.35 0.37
N ARG A 91 5.85 -10.23 1.55
CA ARG A 91 4.49 -9.73 1.77
C ARG A 91 4.48 -8.47 2.64
N PRO A 92 3.58 -7.52 2.40
CA PRO A 92 3.40 -6.39 3.30
C PRO A 92 2.89 -6.85 4.67
N VAL A 93 3.27 -6.11 5.73
CA VAL A 93 2.88 -6.36 7.11
C VAL A 93 1.90 -5.29 7.59
N ALA A 94 0.83 -5.68 8.28
CA ALA A 94 -0.04 -4.76 9.02
C ALA A 94 -0.04 -5.11 10.52
N ILE A 95 0.52 -4.22 11.33
CA ILE A 95 0.52 -4.30 12.80
C ILE A 95 -0.72 -3.58 13.33
N VAL A 96 -1.47 -4.20 14.24
CA VAL A 96 -2.72 -3.69 14.80
C VAL A 96 -2.61 -3.60 16.32
N CYS A 97 -2.78 -2.39 16.84
CA CYS A 97 -2.73 -2.06 18.26
C CYS A 97 -4.16 -1.94 18.82
N PHE A 98 -4.39 -2.54 20.00
CA PHE A 98 -5.69 -2.50 20.67
C PHE A 98 -5.97 -1.14 21.33
N GLY A 99 -7.21 -0.92 21.78
CA GLY A 99 -7.62 0.29 22.49
C GLY A 99 -7.47 0.20 24.01
N GLY A 100 -8.29 0.93 24.78
CA GLY A 100 -8.30 0.80 26.25
C GLY A 100 -7.45 1.81 27.01
N GLY A 101 -7.15 2.97 26.40
CA GLY A 101 -6.65 4.15 27.10
C GLY A 101 -5.28 3.99 27.75
N PHE A 102 -4.47 3.02 27.31
CA PHE A 102 -3.22 2.62 27.98
C PHE A 102 -3.41 2.09 29.41
N ILE A 103 -4.64 1.84 29.85
CA ILE A 103 -4.99 1.39 31.21
C ILE A 103 -5.38 -0.09 31.20
N ALA A 104 -6.06 -0.52 30.13
CA ALA A 104 -6.62 -1.85 30.01
C ALA A 104 -6.53 -2.36 28.56
N GLY A 105 -6.84 -3.65 28.37
CA GLY A 105 -6.87 -4.31 27.08
C GLY A 105 -5.69 -5.25 26.85
N SER A 106 -5.68 -5.89 25.68
CA SER A 106 -4.60 -6.75 25.23
C SER A 106 -4.69 -6.98 23.73
N LYS A 107 -3.65 -7.57 23.15
CA LYS A 107 -3.63 -8.10 21.78
C LYS A 107 -4.77 -9.06 21.46
N ASP A 108 -5.46 -9.59 22.48
CA ASP A 108 -6.53 -10.57 22.31
C ASP A 108 -7.94 -9.97 22.19
N HIS A 109 -8.05 -8.63 22.10
CA HIS A 109 -9.33 -7.96 21.84
C HIS A 109 -9.97 -8.44 20.52
N TRP A 110 -11.26 -8.81 20.56
CA TRP A 110 -11.92 -9.54 19.47
C TRP A 110 -11.89 -8.77 18.14
N SER A 111 -12.20 -7.47 18.16
CA SER A 111 -12.30 -6.65 16.94
C SER A 111 -10.93 -6.41 16.31
N ILE A 112 -9.89 -6.30 17.15
CA ILE A 112 -8.50 -6.10 16.74
C ILE A 112 -7.97 -7.35 16.06
N ARG A 113 -8.23 -8.53 16.65
CA ARG A 113 -7.94 -9.83 16.03
C ARG A 113 -8.70 -9.99 14.72
N LEU A 114 -9.98 -9.61 14.67
CA LEU A 114 -10.79 -9.73 13.46
C LEU A 114 -10.26 -8.84 12.33
N ILE A 115 -9.84 -7.60 12.62
CA ILE A 115 -9.15 -6.74 11.64
C ILE A 115 -7.90 -7.43 11.09
N ALA A 116 -7.04 -7.95 11.97
CA ALA A 116 -5.82 -8.63 11.58
C ALA A 116 -6.09 -9.87 10.72
N GLN A 117 -7.11 -10.66 11.06
CA GLN A 117 -7.51 -11.85 10.30
C GLN A 117 -8.06 -11.49 8.91
N GLU A 118 -8.93 -10.50 8.81
CA GLU A 118 -9.53 -10.09 7.52
C GLU A 118 -8.49 -9.46 6.58
N LEU A 119 -7.55 -8.68 7.12
CA LEU A 119 -6.39 -8.21 6.35
C LEU A 119 -5.48 -9.38 5.94
N ALA A 120 -5.24 -10.36 6.81
CA ALA A 120 -4.44 -11.53 6.44
C ALA A 120 -5.10 -12.35 5.30
N LYS A 121 -6.43 -12.50 5.30
CA LYS A 121 -7.18 -13.13 4.19
C LYS A 121 -7.05 -12.38 2.87
N ARG A 122 -6.68 -11.10 2.89
CA ARG A 122 -6.43 -10.25 1.70
C ARG A 122 -4.98 -10.32 1.22
N GLY A 123 -4.10 -11.02 1.94
CA GLY A 123 -2.70 -11.28 1.54
C GLY A 123 -1.63 -10.59 2.37
N PHE A 124 -2.00 -9.86 3.42
CA PHE A 124 -1.04 -9.30 4.37
C PHE A 124 -0.51 -10.38 5.33
N VAL A 125 0.70 -10.19 5.85
CA VAL A 125 1.05 -10.75 7.16
C VAL A 125 0.56 -9.75 8.20
N THR A 126 -0.12 -10.19 9.25
CA THR A 126 -0.64 -9.26 10.25
C THR A 126 -0.20 -9.65 11.65
N ALA A 127 -0.12 -8.66 12.53
CA ALA A 127 0.21 -8.90 13.93
C ALA A 127 -0.64 -8.03 14.85
N VAL A 128 -1.14 -8.62 15.93
CA VAL A 128 -1.72 -7.88 17.05
C VAL A 128 -0.71 -7.88 18.19
N ILE A 129 -0.42 -6.71 18.76
CA ILE A 129 0.67 -6.57 19.74
C ILE A 129 0.14 -6.20 21.12
N ASP A 130 0.77 -6.74 22.16
CA ASP A 130 0.72 -6.15 23.48
C ASP A 130 1.66 -4.94 23.52
N TYR A 131 1.25 -3.89 24.22
CA TYR A 131 2.09 -2.74 24.56
C TYR A 131 1.95 -2.44 26.06
N ARG A 132 2.90 -1.69 26.64
CA ARG A 132 2.90 -1.38 28.06
C ARG A 132 1.68 -0.57 28.45
N LEU A 133 0.95 -1.07 29.44
CA LEU A 133 -0.13 -0.36 30.13
C LEU A 133 0.40 0.37 31.37
N GLY A 134 -0.42 1.27 31.90
CA GLY A 134 -0.14 2.14 33.02
C GLY A 134 -0.11 3.59 32.53
N MET A 135 -1.15 4.34 32.87
CA MET A 135 -1.28 5.77 32.60
C MET A 135 -1.70 6.46 33.90
N ASN A 136 -1.14 7.63 34.15
CA ASN A 136 -1.69 8.52 35.16
C ASN A 136 -2.73 9.43 34.50
N ILE A 137 -3.99 9.33 34.90
CA ILE A 137 -5.09 10.17 34.36
C ILE A 137 -5.30 11.47 35.15
N PHE A 138 -4.45 11.71 36.15
CA PHE A 138 -4.49 12.86 37.05
C PHE A 138 -3.28 13.77 36.86
N ASP A 139 -2.46 13.52 35.83
CA ASP A 139 -1.23 14.27 35.55
C ASP A 139 -0.95 14.24 34.04
N GLU A 140 -1.01 15.42 33.43
CA GLU A 140 -0.76 15.64 32.00
C GLU A 140 0.58 15.05 31.55
N ASP A 141 1.67 15.41 32.23
CA ASP A 141 3.04 15.05 31.86
C ASP A 141 3.29 13.55 32.00
N LEU A 142 2.75 12.91 33.03
CA LEU A 142 2.85 11.46 33.22
C LEU A 142 1.96 10.68 32.25
N SER A 143 0.85 11.25 31.79
CA SER A 143 0.06 10.64 30.72
C SER A 143 0.80 10.63 29.37
N VAL A 144 1.52 11.71 29.05
CA VAL A 144 2.39 11.80 27.86
C VAL A 144 3.47 10.71 27.88
N ARG A 145 4.06 10.47 29.06
CA ARG A 145 5.01 9.37 29.28
C ARG A 145 4.41 7.98 28.98
N ALA A 146 3.12 7.77 29.23
CA ALA A 146 2.44 6.52 28.90
C ALA A 146 2.26 6.32 27.40
N VAL A 147 1.84 7.37 26.68
CA VAL A 147 1.76 7.35 25.22
C VAL A 147 3.13 7.05 24.62
N TYR A 148 4.18 7.75 25.07
CA TYR A 148 5.54 7.56 24.57
C TYR A 148 6.05 6.11 24.73
N ARG A 149 5.77 5.45 25.86
CA ARG A 149 6.06 4.02 26.04
C ARG A 149 5.35 3.13 25.03
N GLY A 150 4.06 3.38 24.80
CA GLY A 150 3.29 2.64 23.79
C GLY A 150 3.88 2.80 22.39
N VAL A 151 4.36 4.00 22.04
CA VAL A 151 5.03 4.26 20.77
C VAL A 151 6.33 3.48 20.64
N GLN A 152 7.18 3.47 21.69
CA GLN A 152 8.39 2.64 21.70
C GLN A 152 8.10 1.15 21.48
N ASP A 153 6.98 0.66 22.03
CA ASP A 153 6.55 -0.72 21.90
C ASP A 153 6.06 -1.03 20.47
N GLY A 154 5.23 -0.16 19.88
CA GLY A 154 4.85 -0.26 18.46
C GLY A 154 6.07 -0.22 17.52
N ARG A 155 7.03 0.66 17.82
CA ARG A 155 8.32 0.72 17.11
C ARG A 155 9.16 -0.55 17.30
N SER A 156 9.14 -1.18 18.47
CA SER A 156 9.77 -2.48 18.70
C SER A 156 9.15 -3.60 17.86
N ALA A 157 7.83 -3.57 17.63
CA ALA A 157 7.16 -4.52 16.75
C ALA A 157 7.58 -4.34 15.26
N VAL A 158 7.72 -3.09 14.80
CA VAL A 158 8.28 -2.82 13.46
C VAL A 158 9.72 -3.36 13.34
N ARG A 159 10.56 -3.10 14.35
CA ARG A 159 11.96 -3.60 14.40
C ARG A 159 12.03 -5.12 14.41
N PHE A 160 11.09 -5.81 15.06
CA PHE A 160 10.98 -7.27 15.04
C PHE A 160 10.84 -7.82 13.61
N PHE A 161 9.91 -7.28 12.82
CA PHE A 161 9.72 -7.74 11.43
C PHE A 161 10.92 -7.39 10.54
N LYS A 162 11.52 -6.21 10.70
CA LYS A 162 12.75 -5.85 9.96
C LYS A 162 13.92 -6.79 10.29
N ALA A 163 14.08 -7.16 11.57
CA ALA A 163 15.08 -8.11 12.00
C ALA A 163 14.84 -9.53 11.46
N ASP A 164 13.59 -10.02 11.49
CA ASP A 164 13.25 -11.32 10.87
C ASP A 164 13.58 -11.32 9.38
N ALA A 165 13.17 -10.29 8.64
CA ALA A 165 13.41 -10.19 7.20
C ALA A 165 14.90 -10.07 6.82
N ALA A 166 15.72 -9.50 7.69
CA ALA A 166 17.18 -9.45 7.50
C ALA A 166 17.86 -10.82 7.76
N GLY A 167 17.20 -11.70 8.52
CA GLY A 167 17.67 -13.05 8.83
C GLY A 167 17.03 -14.11 7.94
N ALA A 168 16.32 -15.05 8.56
CA ALA A 168 15.67 -16.16 7.86
C ALA A 168 14.43 -15.74 7.05
N ASN A 169 13.89 -14.55 7.32
CA ASN A 169 12.60 -14.07 6.82
C ASN A 169 11.51 -15.12 7.02
N THR A 170 11.37 -15.57 8.26
CA THR A 170 10.46 -16.66 8.67
C THR A 170 9.03 -16.37 8.23
N TYR A 171 8.62 -15.10 8.28
CA TYR A 171 7.28 -14.66 7.91
C TYR A 171 7.16 -14.25 6.44
N ARG A 172 8.24 -14.34 5.63
CA ARG A 172 8.25 -13.99 4.20
C ARG A 172 7.68 -12.58 3.96
N ILE A 173 8.19 -11.61 4.69
CA ILE A 173 7.73 -10.22 4.65
C ILE A 173 8.66 -9.34 3.81
N ASP A 174 8.14 -8.21 3.34
CA ASP A 174 8.92 -7.12 2.75
C ASP A 174 9.24 -6.07 3.83
N PRO A 175 10.50 -5.88 4.24
CA PRO A 175 10.84 -4.95 5.33
C PRO A 175 10.56 -3.47 4.99
N GLU A 176 10.33 -3.17 3.70
CA GLU A 176 9.97 -1.82 3.22
C GLU A 176 8.46 -1.56 3.24
N GLN A 177 7.64 -2.57 3.53
CA GLN A 177 6.17 -2.48 3.56
C GLN A 177 5.62 -2.95 4.90
N ILE A 178 5.96 -2.23 5.97
CA ILE A 178 5.45 -2.47 7.31
C ILE A 178 4.56 -1.30 7.71
N TYR A 179 3.29 -1.60 8.00
CA TYR A 179 2.28 -0.62 8.37
C TYR A 179 1.84 -0.85 9.81
N ILE A 180 1.37 0.20 10.47
CA ILE A 180 0.87 0.12 11.84
C ILE A 180 -0.44 0.90 11.99
N GLY A 181 -1.40 0.36 12.71
CA GLY A 181 -2.64 1.05 13.01
C GLY A 181 -3.29 0.51 14.26
N GLY A 182 -4.44 1.05 14.63
CA GLY A 182 -5.13 0.60 15.82
C GLY A 182 -6.40 1.38 16.11
N HIS A 183 -6.99 1.06 17.27
CA HIS A 183 -8.17 1.73 17.81
C HIS A 183 -7.82 2.52 19.07
N SER A 184 -8.36 3.73 19.23
CA SER A 184 -8.23 4.51 20.46
C SER A 184 -6.76 4.69 20.86
N ALA A 185 -6.34 4.28 22.06
CA ALA A 185 -4.93 4.25 22.47
C ALA A 185 -3.98 3.58 21.45
N GLY A 186 -4.39 2.50 20.79
CA GLY A 186 -3.61 1.87 19.73
C GLY A 186 -3.50 2.72 18.46
N ALA A 187 -4.50 3.56 18.19
CA ALA A 187 -4.42 4.57 17.13
C ALA A 187 -3.42 5.67 17.50
N PHE A 188 -3.33 6.08 18.78
CA PHE A 188 -2.28 6.99 19.25
C PHE A 188 -0.89 6.39 19.07
N VAL A 189 -0.71 5.10 19.39
CA VAL A 189 0.55 4.38 19.13
C VAL A 189 0.93 4.47 17.65
N ALA A 190 -0.04 4.29 16.74
CA ALA A 190 0.21 4.34 15.31
C ALA A 190 0.48 5.77 14.78
N THR A 191 -0.33 6.76 15.16
CA THR A 191 -0.15 8.16 14.71
C THR A 191 1.16 8.74 15.22
N HIS A 192 1.53 8.48 16.47
CA HIS A 192 2.82 8.92 17.01
C HIS A 192 3.98 8.07 16.50
N ASN A 193 3.77 6.78 16.13
CA ASN A 193 4.81 6.04 15.41
C ASN A 193 5.17 6.75 14.09
N ALA A 194 4.17 7.26 13.37
CA ALA A 194 4.36 7.93 12.10
C ALA A 194 4.96 9.34 12.23
N TYR A 195 4.45 10.15 13.16
CA TYR A 195 4.67 11.60 13.14
C TYR A 195 5.55 12.12 14.29
N LEU A 196 5.61 11.44 15.44
CA LEU A 196 6.61 11.76 16.47
C LEU A 196 7.87 10.96 16.13
N ASP A 197 8.74 11.52 15.28
CA ASP A 197 9.87 10.77 14.70
C ASP A 197 11.24 11.42 14.89
N LYS A 198 11.30 12.60 15.52
CA LYS A 198 12.57 13.28 15.86
C LYS A 198 12.80 13.36 17.36
N GLU A 199 14.06 13.23 17.77
CA GLU A 199 14.45 13.49 19.16
C GLU A 199 14.19 14.95 19.58
N SER A 200 14.17 15.90 18.65
CA SER A 200 13.80 17.30 18.96
C SER A 200 12.32 17.49 19.30
N GLU A 201 11.46 16.54 18.96
CA GLU A 201 10.03 16.55 19.26
C GLU A 201 9.69 15.77 20.53
N ARG A 202 10.68 15.04 21.07
CA ARG A 202 10.53 14.22 22.27
C ARG A 202 10.00 15.08 23.42
N PRO A 203 8.85 14.71 24.02
CA PRO A 203 8.27 15.54 25.09
C PRO A 203 9.20 15.63 26.30
N ALA A 204 9.28 16.83 26.91
CA ALA A 204 10.17 17.12 28.03
C ALA A 204 9.97 16.14 29.20
N SER A 205 8.71 15.77 29.49
CA SER A 205 8.34 14.84 30.55
C SER A 205 8.89 13.43 30.36
N THR A 206 9.32 13.04 29.15
CA THR A 206 9.91 11.71 28.88
C THR A 206 11.39 11.63 29.27
N HIS A 207 12.04 12.75 29.58
CA HIS A 207 13.36 12.77 30.21
C HIS A 207 13.25 12.40 31.69
N GLN A 208 14.31 12.66 32.48
CA GLN A 208 14.15 12.61 33.93
C GLN A 208 13.11 13.65 34.36
N TRP A 209 12.11 13.22 35.12
CA TRP A 209 10.95 14.04 35.46
C TRP A 209 10.59 13.91 36.94
N PRO A 210 10.27 15.00 37.65
CA PRO A 210 9.80 14.92 39.02
C PRO A 210 8.34 14.47 39.07
N GLN A 211 8.02 13.56 39.99
CA GLN A 211 6.65 13.18 40.35
C GLN A 211 6.46 13.33 41.87
N GLY A 212 5.29 13.80 42.28
CA GLY A 212 4.89 13.81 43.69
C GLY A 212 4.81 12.38 44.24
N CYS A 213 5.33 12.15 45.44
CA CYS A 213 5.33 10.83 46.06
C CYS A 213 5.27 10.89 47.59
N GLY A 214 5.06 9.74 48.22
CA GLY A 214 4.91 9.63 49.67
C GLY A 214 3.50 9.96 50.15
N PHE A 215 3.31 10.15 51.46
CA PHE A 215 1.98 10.45 52.00
C PHE A 215 1.53 11.85 51.54
N LEU A 216 0.40 11.91 50.82
CA LEU A 216 -0.17 13.14 50.25
C LEU A 216 0.77 13.88 49.26
N ASP A 217 1.63 13.14 48.56
CA ASP A 217 2.55 13.68 47.54
C ASP A 217 3.48 14.80 48.05
N LEU A 218 3.80 14.78 49.35
CA LEU A 218 4.65 15.78 50.01
C LEU A 218 6.16 15.60 49.76
N SER A 219 6.57 14.53 49.07
CA SER A 219 7.94 14.31 48.62
C SER A 219 8.01 14.34 47.10
N THR A 220 9.23 14.49 46.55
CA THR A 220 9.46 14.40 45.10
C THR A 220 10.32 13.19 44.79
N CYS A 221 9.83 12.35 43.91
CA CYS A 221 10.53 11.19 43.38
C CYS A 221 10.90 11.43 41.92
N ASN A 222 12.06 10.92 41.50
CA ASN A 222 12.56 11.12 40.14
C ASN A 222 12.14 9.94 39.25
N CYS A 223 11.29 10.23 38.28
CA CYS A 223 10.99 9.33 37.17
C CYS A 223 12.22 9.21 36.27
N PRO A 224 12.61 7.99 35.86
CA PRO A 224 13.76 7.81 34.99
C PRO A 224 13.49 8.27 33.55
N ASP A 225 14.57 8.61 32.85
CA ASP A 225 14.55 8.93 31.42
C ASP A 225 14.10 7.71 30.61
N GLN A 226 13.10 7.89 29.73
CA GLN A 226 12.52 6.82 28.91
C GLN A 226 13.37 6.43 27.69
N GLN A 227 14.48 7.16 27.45
CA GLN A 227 15.37 7.07 26.30
C GLN A 227 14.70 7.39 24.97
N CYS A 228 15.47 7.32 23.88
CA CYS A 228 14.96 7.57 22.52
C CYS A 228 13.89 6.56 22.09
N LEU A 229 13.14 6.88 21.03
CA LEU A 229 12.04 6.07 20.51
C LEU A 229 12.42 4.63 20.16
N ASP A 230 13.65 4.41 19.69
CA ASP A 230 14.19 3.10 19.30
C ASP A 230 15.25 2.55 20.31
N CYS A 231 15.36 3.16 21.49
CA CYS A 231 16.37 2.80 22.50
C CYS A 231 15.92 1.71 23.48
N VAL A 232 14.62 1.43 23.57
CA VAL A 232 14.04 0.45 24.50
C VAL A 232 13.67 -0.84 23.75
N GLY A 233 13.66 -1.99 24.44
CA GLY A 233 13.28 -3.28 23.87
C GLY A 233 14.38 -3.96 23.04
N ASN A 234 13.98 -4.76 22.05
CA ASN A 234 14.88 -5.56 21.22
C ASN A 234 15.14 -4.93 19.84
N ASN A 235 16.08 -5.49 19.08
CA ASN A 235 16.33 -5.16 17.67
C ASN A 235 16.65 -3.66 17.41
N LYS A 236 17.33 -3.01 18.35
CA LYS A 236 17.62 -1.55 18.35
C LYS A 236 18.48 -1.05 17.18
N SER A 237 19.11 -1.95 16.42
CA SER A 237 19.86 -1.60 15.20
C SER A 237 18.96 -1.31 13.99
N PHE A 238 17.68 -1.63 14.06
CA PHE A 238 16.70 -1.34 13.02
C PHE A 238 15.88 -0.11 13.40
N ASN A 239 15.43 0.66 12.39
CA ASN A 239 14.50 1.78 12.57
C ASN A 239 13.07 1.26 12.82
N GLY A 240 12.41 1.74 13.86
CA GLY A 240 11.02 1.38 14.22
C GLY A 240 9.91 2.16 13.51
N HIS A 241 10.25 3.06 12.59
CA HIS A 241 9.30 3.84 11.80
C HIS A 241 8.57 2.99 10.75
N ALA A 242 7.25 3.06 10.76
CA ALA A 242 6.37 2.38 9.81
C ALA A 242 6.19 3.19 8.52
N LYS A 243 5.88 2.50 7.41
CA LYS A 243 5.75 3.11 6.08
C LYS A 243 4.43 3.85 5.87
N ALA A 244 3.38 3.40 6.54
CA ALA A 244 2.03 3.98 6.48
C ALA A 244 1.21 3.53 7.69
N VAL A 245 0.11 4.25 7.95
CA VAL A 245 -0.71 4.03 9.14
C VAL A 245 -2.21 4.06 8.87
N PHE A 246 -2.98 3.40 9.75
CA PHE A 246 -4.42 3.59 9.83
C PHE A 246 -4.85 3.93 11.27
N SER A 247 -5.86 4.77 11.42
CA SER A 247 -6.32 5.27 12.72
C SER A 247 -7.82 5.09 12.87
N LEU A 248 -8.25 4.33 13.88
CA LEU A 248 -9.66 4.17 14.26
C LEU A 248 -9.89 4.94 15.56
N ALA A 249 -10.60 6.07 15.51
CA ALA A 249 -10.84 6.95 16.66
C ALA A 249 -9.55 7.34 17.40
N GLY A 250 -8.56 7.85 16.66
CA GLY A 250 -7.26 8.27 17.19
C GLY A 250 -7.04 9.78 17.13
N ALA A 251 -5.94 10.21 17.74
CA ALA A 251 -5.47 11.58 17.74
C ALA A 251 -3.93 11.62 17.74
N VAL A 252 -3.37 12.83 17.58
CA VAL A 252 -1.95 13.15 17.73
C VAL A 252 -1.79 14.25 18.78
N GLY A 253 -0.67 14.25 19.52
CA GLY A 253 -0.40 15.28 20.53
C GLY A 253 -0.30 16.68 19.91
N PHE A 254 0.35 16.82 18.76
CA PHE A 254 0.42 18.08 18.02
C PHE A 254 0.36 17.81 16.51
N THR A 255 -0.44 18.58 15.78
CA THR A 255 -0.47 18.49 14.30
C THR A 255 0.83 18.96 13.66
N SER A 256 1.67 19.72 14.37
CA SER A 256 3.01 20.12 13.89
C SER A 256 3.96 18.95 13.68
N TYR A 257 3.71 17.79 14.30
CA TYR A 257 4.42 16.53 14.04
C TYR A 257 4.22 16.01 12.61
N MET A 258 3.15 16.45 11.93
CA MET A 258 2.97 16.19 10.50
C MET A 258 3.64 17.32 9.74
N GLU A 259 4.75 17.04 9.09
CA GLU A 259 5.68 18.06 8.60
C GLU A 259 5.74 18.13 7.08
N SER A 260 5.60 17.00 6.39
CA SER A 260 5.83 16.95 4.95
C SER A 260 4.98 15.93 4.19
N ALA A 261 4.90 16.11 2.86
CA ALA A 261 4.32 15.12 1.96
C ALA A 261 5.07 13.77 1.92
N SER A 262 6.25 13.68 2.54
CA SER A 262 7.06 12.45 2.60
C SER A 262 6.82 11.62 3.85
N ASP A 263 6.06 12.16 4.82
CA ASP A 263 5.71 11.46 6.05
C ASP A 263 4.84 10.22 5.75
N PRO A 264 4.69 9.28 6.70
CA PRO A 264 3.85 8.11 6.49
C PRO A 264 2.40 8.49 6.16
N LYS A 265 1.90 7.90 5.06
CA LYS A 265 0.52 8.08 4.58
C LYS A 265 -0.47 7.52 5.58
N ILE A 266 -1.64 8.14 5.72
CA ILE A 266 -2.64 7.77 6.74
C ILE A 266 -4.05 7.63 6.20
N VAL A 267 -4.78 6.61 6.66
CA VAL A 267 -6.25 6.56 6.55
C VAL A 267 -6.86 6.63 7.95
N MET A 268 -7.87 7.49 8.12
CA MET A 268 -8.48 7.80 9.42
C MET A 268 -9.98 7.51 9.39
N PHE A 269 -10.49 7.00 10.49
CA PHE A 269 -11.91 6.72 10.71
C PHE A 269 -12.29 7.33 12.05
N HIS A 270 -13.26 8.25 12.07
CA HIS A 270 -13.63 8.93 13.31
C HIS A 270 -15.10 9.34 13.26
N SER A 271 -15.82 9.16 14.37
CA SER A 271 -17.21 9.61 14.50
C SER A 271 -17.28 10.95 15.23
N GLN A 272 -18.16 11.84 14.80
CA GLN A 272 -18.36 13.17 15.40
C GLN A 272 -18.98 13.09 16.80
N ASP A 273 -19.70 12.00 17.10
CA ASP A 273 -20.28 11.66 18.41
C ASP A 273 -19.31 10.83 19.28
N ASP A 274 -18.00 10.88 19.01
CA ASP A 274 -16.99 10.27 19.88
C ASP A 274 -16.74 11.16 21.12
N ASP A 275 -17.30 10.73 22.26
CA ASP A 275 -17.12 11.39 23.56
C ASP A 275 -15.91 10.86 24.35
N THR A 276 -15.03 10.06 23.73
CA THR A 276 -13.84 9.47 24.36
C THR A 276 -12.55 10.00 23.75
N VAL A 277 -12.43 10.05 22.43
CA VAL A 277 -11.31 10.73 21.77
C VAL A 277 -11.90 11.87 20.97
N PRO A 278 -11.41 13.11 21.13
CA PRO A 278 -12.01 14.25 20.46
C PRO A 278 -11.88 14.10 18.94
N TYR A 279 -13.00 14.23 18.23
CA TYR A 279 -13.03 14.28 16.77
C TYR A 279 -12.22 15.48 16.22
N ASN A 280 -12.32 16.63 16.91
CA ASN A 280 -11.59 17.85 16.62
C ASN A 280 -10.36 18.00 17.52
N SER A 281 -10.48 18.68 18.65
CA SER A 281 -9.41 18.77 19.65
C SER A 281 -9.98 18.89 21.04
N GLY A 282 -9.18 18.54 22.04
CA GLY A 282 -9.53 18.65 23.46
C GLY A 282 -8.94 17.53 24.28
N GLN A 283 -9.36 17.47 25.54
CA GLN A 283 -8.95 16.41 26.46
C GLN A 283 -9.64 15.07 26.11
N PRO A 284 -8.91 13.94 26.10
CA PRO A 284 -9.52 12.61 26.03
C PRO A 284 -10.46 12.32 27.21
N PHE A 285 -11.38 11.37 27.00
CA PHE A 285 -12.39 10.90 27.95
C PHE A 285 -13.41 11.96 28.37
N GLY A 286 -13.84 12.83 27.45
CA GLY A 286 -14.77 13.93 27.72
C GLY A 286 -16.10 13.52 28.39
N SER A 287 -16.58 12.29 28.13
CA SER A 287 -17.78 11.73 28.80
C SER A 287 -17.62 11.48 30.31
N VAL A 288 -16.39 11.30 30.80
CA VAL A 288 -16.11 10.94 32.20
C VAL A 288 -15.20 11.94 32.93
N SER A 289 -14.46 12.79 32.21
CA SER A 289 -13.49 13.73 32.80
C SER A 289 -14.13 14.66 33.84
N GLY A 290 -15.34 15.18 33.56
CA GLY A 290 -16.07 16.05 34.49
C GLY A 290 -16.60 15.36 35.76
N TRP A 291 -16.62 14.03 35.80
CA TRP A 291 -17.09 13.23 36.95
C TRP A 291 -15.95 12.74 37.85
N ILE A 292 -14.72 12.73 37.34
CA ILE A 292 -13.54 12.23 38.05
C ILE A 292 -12.78 13.44 38.60
N VAL A 293 -12.77 13.60 39.93
CA VAL A 293 -12.10 14.73 40.57
C VAL A 293 -10.59 14.59 40.38
N GLY A 294 -9.97 15.66 39.88
CA GLY A 294 -8.53 15.71 39.61
C GLY A 294 -8.12 15.13 38.26
N PHE A 295 -9.07 14.77 37.40
CA PHE A 295 -8.78 14.30 36.05
C PHE A 295 -8.01 15.37 35.26
N ASP A 296 -6.83 15.01 34.78
CA ASP A 296 -5.93 15.93 34.10
C ASP A 296 -5.11 15.18 33.03
N LEU A 297 -5.27 15.63 31.79
CA LEU A 297 -4.75 15.01 30.57
C LEU A 297 -4.58 16.15 29.56
N PRO A 298 -3.57 16.06 28.66
CA PRO A 298 -3.32 17.11 27.68
C PRO A 298 -4.44 17.19 26.65
N ASP A 299 -4.59 18.37 26.06
CA ASP A 299 -5.34 18.51 24.81
C ASP A 299 -4.63 17.75 23.68
N VAL A 300 -5.41 17.05 22.87
CA VAL A 300 -4.94 16.32 21.69
C VAL A 300 -5.74 16.71 20.45
N TYR A 301 -5.23 16.36 19.27
CA TYR A 301 -5.82 16.72 17.98
C TYR A 301 -6.28 15.45 17.24
N GLY A 302 -7.59 15.29 17.10
CA GLY A 302 -8.23 14.17 16.42
C GLY A 302 -8.08 14.19 14.91
N SER A 303 -8.87 13.34 14.25
CA SER A 303 -8.74 13.10 12.81
C SER A 303 -9.07 14.33 11.96
N LEU A 304 -9.96 15.23 12.40
CA LEU A 304 -10.30 16.44 11.65
C LEU A 304 -9.09 17.39 11.48
N PRO A 305 -8.46 17.89 12.55
CA PRO A 305 -7.28 18.76 12.40
C PRO A 305 -6.07 18.03 11.82
N MET A 306 -5.93 16.71 12.02
CA MET A 306 -4.91 15.93 11.32
C MET A 306 -5.10 15.95 9.79
N SER A 307 -6.34 15.75 9.32
CA SER A 307 -6.65 15.80 7.88
C SER A 307 -6.45 17.21 7.30
N GLN A 308 -6.90 18.25 8.02
CA GLN A 308 -6.64 19.64 7.65
C GLN A 308 -5.14 19.96 7.56
N ARG A 309 -4.34 19.38 8.47
CA ARG A 309 -2.89 19.53 8.43
C ARG A 309 -2.28 18.79 7.23
N ALA A 310 -2.75 17.57 6.94
CA ALA A 310 -2.32 16.79 5.80
C ALA A 310 -2.53 17.55 4.47
N ASP A 311 -3.68 18.21 4.31
CA ASP A 311 -3.98 19.08 3.17
C ASP A 311 -2.94 20.22 3.02
N VAL A 312 -2.59 20.89 4.14
CA VAL A 312 -1.63 22.02 4.12
C VAL A 312 -0.24 21.58 3.67
N ILE A 313 0.19 20.38 4.03
CA ILE A 313 1.53 19.86 3.69
C ILE A 313 1.54 18.96 2.46
N ASN A 314 0.38 18.76 1.80
CA ASN A 314 0.19 17.81 0.70
C ASN A 314 0.56 16.36 1.04
N LEU A 315 0.36 15.95 2.29
CA LEU A 315 0.52 14.55 2.72
C LEU A 315 -0.71 13.76 2.24
N PRO A 316 -0.54 12.65 1.49
CA PRO A 316 -1.68 11.82 1.12
C PRO A 316 -2.35 11.23 2.37
N ASP A 317 -3.59 11.63 2.61
CA ASP A 317 -4.49 11.06 3.61
C ASP A 317 -5.85 10.66 3.03
N MET A 318 -6.62 9.91 3.83
CA MET A 318 -8.02 9.65 3.57
C MET A 318 -8.79 9.67 4.90
N PHE A 319 -9.76 10.57 5.02
CA PHE A 319 -10.55 10.71 6.23
C PHE A 319 -12.00 10.28 6.05
N HIS A 320 -12.37 9.17 6.69
CA HIS A 320 -13.74 8.70 6.83
C HIS A 320 -14.38 9.28 8.10
N SER A 321 -15.20 10.31 7.90
CA SER A 321 -15.99 10.94 8.97
C SER A 321 -17.37 10.30 9.09
N TYR A 322 -17.77 9.99 10.33
CA TYR A 322 -19.09 9.44 10.67
C TYR A 322 -19.80 10.31 11.69
N THR A 323 -21.11 10.11 11.89
CA THR A 323 -21.92 10.91 12.83
C THR A 323 -22.63 10.10 13.91
N SER A 324 -22.62 8.78 13.81
CA SER A 324 -23.45 7.90 14.65
C SER A 324 -22.83 6.52 14.89
N ARG A 325 -21.50 6.48 15.07
CA ARG A 325 -20.74 5.26 15.41
C ARG A 325 -20.06 5.36 16.78
N GLY A 326 -20.00 6.54 17.39
CA GLY A 326 -19.28 6.78 18.63
C GLY A 326 -17.80 6.37 18.58
N HIS A 327 -17.26 6.03 19.75
CA HIS A 327 -15.83 5.73 19.92
C HIS A 327 -15.37 4.41 19.27
N SER A 328 -16.22 3.38 19.28
CA SER A 328 -15.94 2.11 18.61
C SER A 328 -16.31 2.18 17.13
N VAL A 329 -15.72 3.14 16.41
CA VAL A 329 -16.08 3.50 15.01
C VAL A 329 -16.04 2.32 14.02
N HIS A 330 -15.29 1.27 14.36
CA HIS A 330 -15.15 0.05 13.57
C HIS A 330 -16.09 -1.08 13.96
N GLU A 331 -16.73 -1.04 15.14
CA GLU A 331 -17.56 -2.12 15.67
C GLU A 331 -19.04 -1.85 15.42
N GLN A 332 -19.68 -2.70 14.62
CA GLN A 332 -21.13 -2.60 14.36
C GLN A 332 -21.96 -3.31 15.42
N THR A 333 -21.44 -4.42 15.92
CA THR A 333 -22.02 -5.19 17.03
C THR A 333 -20.90 -5.65 17.95
N SER A 334 -21.23 -6.38 19.02
CA SER A 334 -20.23 -6.98 19.92
C SER A 334 -19.34 -8.05 19.27
N SER A 335 -19.56 -8.42 18.01
CA SER A 335 -18.79 -9.46 17.32
C SER A 335 -18.57 -9.22 15.81
N THR A 336 -19.03 -8.09 15.28
CA THR A 336 -18.90 -7.77 13.84
C THR A 336 -18.35 -6.36 13.63
N LEU A 337 -17.53 -6.22 12.60
CA LEU A 337 -17.06 -4.91 12.13
C LEU A 337 -18.08 -4.29 11.17
N TYR A 338 -18.09 -2.97 11.07
CA TYR A 338 -18.74 -2.31 9.94
C TYR A 338 -18.06 -2.73 8.63
N SER A 339 -18.86 -2.98 7.59
CA SER A 339 -18.41 -3.60 6.34
C SER A 339 -17.45 -2.74 5.52
N ASP A 340 -17.39 -1.43 5.78
CA ASP A 340 -16.53 -0.48 5.08
C ASP A 340 -15.10 -0.42 5.64
N ILE A 341 -14.87 -0.84 6.89
CA ILE A 341 -13.58 -0.67 7.58
C ILE A 341 -12.45 -1.43 6.89
N ILE A 342 -12.60 -2.74 6.72
CA ILE A 342 -11.51 -3.57 6.15
C ILE A 342 -11.23 -3.21 4.68
N PRO A 343 -12.24 -3.08 3.79
CA PRO A 343 -12.00 -2.62 2.43
C PRO A 343 -11.26 -1.29 2.39
N ALA A 344 -11.70 -0.29 3.16
CA ALA A 344 -11.07 1.04 3.15
C ALA A 344 -9.60 1.00 3.59
N ILE A 345 -9.26 0.29 4.67
CA ILE A 345 -7.86 0.13 5.13
C ILE A 345 -7.02 -0.58 4.06
N SER A 346 -7.54 -1.69 3.54
CA SER A 346 -6.83 -2.55 2.60
C SER A 346 -6.60 -1.86 1.25
N ASP A 347 -7.64 -1.20 0.73
CA ASP A 347 -7.60 -0.45 -0.52
C ASP A 347 -6.70 0.77 -0.42
N TRP A 348 -6.69 1.46 0.72
CA TRP A 348 -5.77 2.57 0.97
C TRP A 348 -4.31 2.13 0.82
N PHE A 349 -3.89 1.10 1.55
CA PHE A 349 -2.53 0.57 1.42
C PHE A 349 -2.24 0.04 0.02
N ASN A 350 -3.22 -0.60 -0.61
CA ASN A 350 -3.08 -1.11 -1.95
C ASN A 350 -2.79 0.02 -2.95
N VAL A 351 -3.69 1.00 -3.05
CA VAL A 351 -3.60 2.11 -4.01
C VAL A 351 -2.38 2.98 -3.76
N GLN A 352 -2.06 3.25 -2.49
CA GLN A 352 -1.02 4.20 -2.15
C GLN A 352 0.40 3.62 -2.24
N LEU A 353 0.57 2.29 -2.10
CA LEU A 353 1.89 1.69 -1.87
C LEU A 353 2.17 0.44 -2.71
N LEU A 354 1.15 -0.34 -3.06
CA LEU A 354 1.34 -1.67 -3.65
C LEU A 354 0.95 -1.76 -5.13
N LYS A 355 -0.03 -0.96 -5.55
CA LYS A 355 -0.59 -0.96 -6.91
C LYS A 355 0.41 -0.35 -7.89
N PRO A 356 0.79 -1.05 -8.97
CA PRO A 356 1.64 -0.45 -9.99
C PRO A 356 0.82 0.60 -10.79
N PRO A 357 1.49 1.63 -11.34
CA PRO A 357 0.82 2.62 -12.18
C PRO A 357 0.27 1.99 -13.47
N VAL A 358 -0.60 2.74 -14.17
CA VAL A 358 -1.06 2.38 -15.51
C VAL A 358 0.15 2.25 -16.44
N HIS A 359 0.16 1.19 -17.27
CA HIS A 359 1.20 0.95 -18.25
C HIS A 359 0.62 0.99 -19.67
N PRO A 360 1.16 1.82 -20.59
CA PRO A 360 0.64 1.94 -21.94
C PRO A 360 0.94 0.70 -22.78
N ILE A 361 0.11 0.44 -23.79
CA ILE A 361 0.40 -0.51 -24.85
C ILE A 361 0.99 0.27 -26.03
N ASN A 362 2.23 -0.04 -26.39
CA ASN A 362 2.92 0.52 -27.54
C ASN A 362 2.85 -0.48 -28.70
N GLY A 363 2.28 -0.08 -29.82
CA GLY A 363 2.17 -0.91 -31.02
C GLY A 363 1.09 -0.36 -31.95
N LYS A 364 0.94 -0.97 -33.13
CA LYS A 364 0.01 -0.48 -34.14
C LYS A 364 -1.45 -0.73 -33.75
N SER A 365 -2.28 0.29 -33.86
CA SER A 365 -3.75 0.18 -33.82
C SER A 365 -4.36 -0.22 -35.16
N TYR A 366 -3.59 -0.20 -36.24
CA TYR A 366 -4.01 -0.55 -37.60
C TYR A 366 -3.02 -1.58 -38.16
N VAL A 367 -3.53 -2.70 -38.68
CA VAL A 367 -2.70 -3.83 -39.12
C VAL A 367 -3.17 -4.31 -40.49
N CYS A 368 -2.25 -4.33 -41.45
CA CYS A 368 -2.51 -4.89 -42.76
C CYS A 368 -2.78 -6.40 -42.66
N ASN A 369 -3.85 -6.88 -43.30
CA ASN A 369 -4.15 -8.32 -43.38
C ASN A 369 -3.03 -9.14 -44.07
N SER A 370 -2.24 -8.49 -44.93
CA SER A 370 -1.07 -9.08 -45.62
C SER A 370 0.11 -9.30 -44.69
N THR A 371 0.18 -8.57 -43.58
CA THR A 371 1.20 -8.68 -42.52
C THR A 371 0.55 -8.66 -41.13
N PRO A 372 -0.26 -9.69 -40.80
CA PRO A 372 -1.10 -9.71 -39.60
C PRO A 372 -0.30 -9.93 -38.30
N GLN A 373 1.01 -10.20 -38.40
CA GLN A 373 1.89 -10.35 -37.26
C GLN A 373 2.34 -8.97 -36.76
N GLN A 374 2.08 -8.66 -35.50
CA GLN A 374 2.53 -7.42 -34.86
C GLN A 374 3.13 -7.68 -33.49
N THR A 375 4.10 -6.84 -33.11
CA THR A 375 4.68 -6.86 -31.76
C THR A 375 4.18 -5.66 -30.99
N TYR A 376 3.68 -5.92 -29.79
CA TYR A 376 3.27 -4.92 -28.82
C TYR A 376 4.26 -4.93 -27.67
N THR A 377 4.57 -3.74 -27.16
CA THR A 377 5.46 -3.55 -26.03
C THR A 377 4.82 -2.67 -24.97
N THR A 378 5.40 -2.67 -23.79
CA THR A 378 5.09 -1.69 -22.74
C THR A 378 6.38 -1.20 -22.10
N ASN A 379 6.29 -0.12 -21.33
CA ASN A 379 7.45 0.47 -20.68
C ASN A 379 7.91 -0.41 -19.51
N THR A 380 9.22 -0.50 -19.30
CA THR A 380 9.78 -1.04 -18.05
C THR A 380 9.45 -0.09 -16.91
N GLY A 381 8.83 -0.57 -15.83
CA GLY A 381 8.31 0.26 -14.74
C GLY A 381 8.25 -0.47 -13.40
N GLN A 382 7.44 0.06 -12.46
CA GLN A 382 7.24 -0.52 -11.12
C GLN A 382 6.45 -1.85 -11.12
N ALA A 383 5.97 -2.31 -12.27
CA ALA A 383 5.38 -3.64 -12.40
C ALA A 383 6.48 -4.71 -12.42
N ALA A 384 6.28 -5.80 -11.69
CA ALA A 384 7.17 -6.95 -11.69
C ALA A 384 6.90 -7.89 -12.87
N TYR A 385 5.64 -7.99 -13.28
CA TYR A 385 5.22 -8.76 -14.45
C TYR A 385 3.92 -8.20 -15.02
N TYR A 386 3.57 -8.69 -16.21
CA TYR A 386 2.41 -8.24 -16.96
C TYR A 386 1.47 -9.40 -17.24
N HIS A 387 0.22 -9.12 -17.55
CA HIS A 387 -0.72 -10.10 -18.08
C HIS A 387 -1.32 -9.54 -19.36
N TRP A 388 -0.98 -10.16 -20.48
CA TRP A 388 -1.51 -9.80 -21.80
C TRP A 388 -2.69 -10.71 -22.15
N GLU A 389 -3.79 -10.10 -22.59
CA GLU A 389 -4.97 -10.79 -23.09
C GLU A 389 -5.23 -10.35 -24.54
N ILE A 390 -5.77 -11.26 -25.35
CA ILE A 390 -6.07 -11.01 -26.75
C ILE A 390 -7.44 -11.54 -27.13
N THR A 391 -8.14 -10.76 -27.96
CA THR A 391 -9.37 -11.16 -28.66
C THR A 391 -9.12 -11.06 -30.15
N GLY A 392 -9.47 -12.08 -30.94
CA GLY A 392 -9.33 -12.06 -32.40
C GLY A 392 -7.92 -12.33 -32.93
N GLY A 393 -7.09 -13.06 -32.19
CA GLY A 393 -5.75 -13.46 -32.61
C GLY A 393 -5.13 -14.48 -31.67
N SER A 394 -3.85 -14.77 -31.86
CA SER A 394 -3.08 -15.67 -31.02
C SER A 394 -1.69 -15.10 -30.69
N PHE A 395 -1.18 -15.42 -29.49
CA PHE A 395 0.19 -15.08 -29.12
C PHE A 395 1.17 -16.03 -29.80
N ILE A 396 2.16 -15.48 -30.48
CA ILE A 396 3.34 -16.22 -30.96
C ILE A 396 4.37 -16.33 -29.81
N THR A 397 4.42 -15.31 -28.95
CA THR A 397 5.34 -15.31 -27.80
C THR A 397 4.94 -16.38 -26.78
N PRO A 398 5.85 -17.29 -26.38
CA PRO A 398 5.52 -18.36 -25.44
C PRO A 398 5.19 -17.88 -24.02
N ASN A 399 5.87 -16.82 -23.57
CA ASN A 399 5.64 -16.21 -22.25
C ASN A 399 4.98 -14.83 -22.41
N THR A 400 3.73 -14.76 -22.02
CA THR A 400 2.92 -13.54 -22.07
C THR A 400 3.00 -12.71 -20.79
N ASN A 401 3.90 -13.02 -19.85
CA ASN A 401 4.10 -12.23 -18.64
C ASN A 401 5.27 -11.23 -18.74
N THR A 402 5.59 -10.81 -19.96
CA THR A 402 6.78 -10.02 -20.29
C THR A 402 6.41 -8.61 -20.75
N THR A 403 7.42 -7.76 -20.99
CA THR A 403 7.24 -6.41 -21.51
C THR A 403 6.95 -6.36 -23.02
N SER A 404 6.99 -7.50 -23.71
CA SER A 404 6.81 -7.57 -25.16
C SER A 404 6.14 -8.86 -25.58
N VAL A 405 5.06 -8.74 -26.34
CA VAL A 405 4.34 -9.87 -26.92
C VAL A 405 4.18 -9.68 -28.42
N THR A 406 4.35 -10.76 -29.16
CA THR A 406 4.08 -10.84 -30.59
C THR A 406 2.77 -11.58 -30.79
N VAL A 407 1.89 -10.96 -31.56
CA VAL A 407 0.55 -11.41 -31.87
C VAL A 407 0.44 -11.72 -33.35
N LEU A 408 -0.21 -12.82 -33.67
CA LEU A 408 -0.74 -13.10 -35.00
C LEU A 408 -2.24 -12.83 -34.98
N TRP A 409 -2.69 -11.78 -35.66
CA TRP A 409 -4.10 -11.43 -35.75
C TRP A 409 -4.86 -12.36 -36.71
N ASP A 410 -6.05 -12.82 -36.30
CA ASP A 410 -6.95 -13.57 -37.18
C ASP A 410 -7.76 -12.59 -38.03
N ILE A 411 -7.47 -12.54 -39.33
CA ILE A 411 -8.10 -11.62 -40.27
C ILE A 411 -9.63 -11.80 -40.39
N ASN A 412 -10.17 -12.96 -39.98
CA ASN A 412 -11.60 -13.26 -40.05
C ASN A 412 -12.34 -13.02 -38.74
N ALA A 413 -11.63 -12.65 -37.67
CA ALA A 413 -12.26 -12.41 -36.38
C ALA A 413 -13.16 -11.16 -36.43
N GLN A 414 -14.29 -11.24 -35.71
CA GLN A 414 -15.27 -10.13 -35.64
C GLN A 414 -14.76 -8.89 -34.91
N SER A 415 -13.74 -9.05 -34.07
CA SER A 415 -13.13 -7.96 -33.30
C SER A 415 -11.70 -8.30 -32.92
N HIS A 416 -10.84 -7.29 -32.88
CA HIS A 416 -9.43 -7.42 -32.50
C HIS A 416 -9.10 -6.47 -31.36
N GLN A 417 -8.60 -7.04 -30.26
CA GLN A 417 -8.27 -6.28 -29.08
C GLN A 417 -7.09 -6.90 -28.37
N ILE A 418 -6.18 -6.05 -27.89
CA ILE A 418 -5.12 -6.45 -26.99
C ILE A 418 -5.27 -5.68 -25.68
N LYS A 419 -5.15 -6.39 -24.56
CA LYS A 419 -5.24 -5.82 -23.22
C LYS A 419 -3.97 -6.12 -22.44
N LEU A 420 -3.61 -5.19 -21.56
CA LEU A 420 -2.43 -5.28 -20.71
C LEU A 420 -2.82 -4.94 -19.28
N THR A 421 -2.52 -5.84 -18.35
CA THR A 421 -2.67 -5.60 -16.91
C THR A 421 -1.32 -5.74 -16.23
N PRO A 422 -0.76 -4.67 -15.62
CA PRO A 422 0.48 -4.77 -14.85
C PRO A 422 0.23 -5.32 -13.44
N TYR A 423 1.20 -6.06 -12.89
CA TYR A 423 1.20 -6.54 -11.51
C TYR A 423 2.48 -6.14 -10.80
N SER A 424 2.38 -5.69 -9.55
CA SER A 424 3.57 -5.38 -8.75
C SER A 424 4.24 -6.64 -8.23
N LYS A 425 5.42 -6.49 -7.62
CA LYS A 425 6.15 -7.59 -6.96
C LYS A 425 5.39 -8.23 -5.78
N TRP A 426 4.30 -7.60 -5.35
CA TRP A 426 3.43 -8.11 -4.29
C TRP A 426 2.14 -8.72 -4.85
N ASP A 427 2.07 -9.04 -6.14
CA ASP A 427 0.86 -9.46 -6.88
C ASP A 427 -0.34 -8.50 -6.72
N SER A 428 -0.10 -7.20 -6.54
CA SER A 428 -1.18 -6.22 -6.64
C SER A 428 -1.49 -5.95 -8.10
N LYS A 429 -2.78 -6.03 -8.47
CA LYS A 429 -3.27 -5.76 -9.82
C LYS A 429 -3.33 -4.25 -10.09
N GLY A 430 -2.67 -3.81 -11.16
CA GLY A 430 -2.81 -2.46 -11.69
C GLY A 430 -3.99 -2.31 -12.63
N ASP A 431 -4.19 -1.08 -13.12
CA ASP A 431 -5.28 -0.80 -14.05
C ASP A 431 -4.99 -1.37 -15.44
N GLN A 432 -6.03 -1.92 -16.06
CA GLN A 432 -5.94 -2.55 -17.37
C GLN A 432 -5.95 -1.48 -18.47
N THR A 433 -4.99 -1.57 -19.38
CA THR A 433 -4.97 -0.79 -20.62
C THR A 433 -5.50 -1.65 -21.76
N VAL A 434 -6.31 -1.03 -22.62
CA VAL A 434 -6.94 -1.71 -23.75
C VAL A 434 -6.60 -0.96 -25.03
N LEU A 435 -6.13 -1.70 -26.03
CA LEU A 435 -5.91 -1.20 -27.39
C LEU A 435 -6.80 -2.00 -28.35
N ASN A 436 -7.73 -1.30 -28.98
CA ASN A 436 -8.51 -1.85 -30.08
C ASN A 436 -7.67 -1.81 -31.34
N VAL A 437 -7.66 -2.91 -32.09
CA VAL A 437 -6.88 -3.04 -33.31
C VAL A 437 -7.85 -3.18 -34.49
N SER A 438 -7.56 -2.50 -35.59
CA SER A 438 -8.29 -2.67 -36.84
C SER A 438 -7.42 -3.49 -37.79
N VAL A 439 -7.93 -4.62 -38.26
CA VAL A 439 -7.26 -5.46 -39.25
C VAL A 439 -8.03 -5.37 -40.56
N SER A 440 -7.38 -4.98 -41.66
CA SER A 440 -8.05 -4.72 -42.95
C SER A 440 -7.10 -4.95 -44.14
N GLU A 441 -7.67 -5.14 -45.32
CA GLU A 441 -6.95 -5.20 -46.59
C GLU A 441 -6.43 -3.84 -47.07
N SER A 442 -6.96 -2.77 -46.48
CA SER A 442 -6.49 -1.42 -46.75
C SER A 442 -6.89 -0.43 -45.69
N PHE A 443 -6.03 0.57 -45.52
CA PHE A 443 -6.32 1.77 -44.75
C PHE A 443 -5.90 3.00 -45.54
N THR A 444 -6.53 4.13 -45.25
CA THR A 444 -6.05 5.43 -45.76
C THR A 444 -5.07 6.01 -44.75
N ASN A 445 -3.85 6.29 -45.19
CA ASN A 445 -2.84 6.96 -44.37
C ASN A 445 -2.53 8.34 -44.95
N THR A 446 -2.95 9.39 -44.25
CA THR A 446 -2.89 10.76 -44.73
C THR A 446 -1.73 11.52 -44.11
N TRP A 447 -0.97 12.23 -44.92
CA TRP A 447 0.08 13.14 -44.44
C TRP A 447 -0.54 14.35 -43.74
N THR A 448 -0.09 14.66 -42.53
CA THR A 448 -0.69 15.69 -41.67
C THR A 448 0.20 16.91 -41.43
N SER A 449 1.41 16.92 -41.98
CA SER A 449 2.40 17.98 -41.74
C SER A 449 2.60 18.91 -42.94
N THR A 450 3.20 20.08 -42.71
CA THR A 450 3.55 21.02 -43.78
C THR A 450 4.89 20.69 -44.44
N THR A 451 5.81 20.02 -43.75
CA THR A 451 7.09 19.52 -44.32
C THR A 451 7.60 18.34 -43.50
N GLY A 452 8.42 17.46 -44.06
CA GLY A 452 9.02 16.38 -43.27
C GLY A 452 9.57 15.21 -44.06
N LEU A 453 10.15 14.28 -43.31
CA LEU A 453 10.63 13.02 -43.86
C LEU A 453 9.51 11.97 -43.87
N TRP A 454 9.42 11.21 -44.95
CA TRP A 454 8.43 10.14 -45.14
C TRP A 454 8.41 9.11 -44.00
N ASN A 455 9.56 8.84 -43.38
CA ASN A 455 9.70 7.86 -42.29
C ASN A 455 9.35 8.41 -40.89
N GLN A 456 8.91 9.66 -40.78
CA GLN A 456 8.43 10.24 -39.52
C GLN A 456 6.97 9.82 -39.29
N HIS A 457 6.78 8.70 -38.58
CA HIS A 457 5.48 8.12 -38.27
C HIS A 457 4.49 9.11 -37.63
N GLU A 458 4.96 10.07 -36.85
CA GLU A 458 4.16 11.11 -36.21
C GLU A 458 3.52 12.11 -37.20
N LYS A 459 3.96 12.12 -38.47
CA LYS A 459 3.42 12.97 -39.55
C LYS A 459 2.34 12.31 -40.39
N TRP A 460 1.92 11.12 -39.99
CA TRP A 460 0.92 10.30 -40.67
C TRP A 460 -0.32 10.11 -39.80
N SER A 461 -1.51 10.11 -40.40
CA SER A 461 -2.78 10.04 -39.68
C SER A 461 -2.95 8.73 -38.90
N LEU A 462 -2.31 7.65 -39.33
CA LEU A 462 -2.33 6.35 -38.64
C LEU A 462 -1.20 6.20 -37.62
N LEU A 463 -0.36 7.22 -37.41
CA LEU A 463 0.83 7.19 -36.55
C LEU A 463 1.78 6.02 -36.84
N THR A 464 1.79 5.55 -38.08
CA THR A 464 2.70 4.54 -38.61
C THR A 464 3.20 5.00 -39.98
N MET A 465 4.40 4.52 -40.36
CA MET A 465 4.90 4.72 -41.71
C MET A 465 3.96 4.06 -42.73
N PRO A 466 3.87 4.56 -43.97
CA PRO A 466 3.15 3.90 -45.03
C PRO A 466 3.61 2.45 -45.25
N GLU A 467 2.64 1.56 -45.46
CA GLU A 467 2.82 0.10 -45.60
C GLU A 467 2.09 -0.35 -46.85
N SER A 468 2.33 -1.59 -47.29
CA SER A 468 1.82 -2.09 -48.57
C SER A 468 0.30 -2.05 -48.69
N CYS A 469 -0.45 -2.13 -47.60
CA CYS A 469 -1.91 -2.00 -47.63
C CYS A 469 -2.43 -0.55 -47.57
N HIS A 470 -1.56 0.45 -47.42
CA HIS A 470 -1.97 1.84 -47.23
C HIS A 470 -2.24 2.56 -48.55
N HIS A 471 -3.42 3.14 -48.68
CA HIS A 471 -3.72 4.22 -49.62
C HIS A 471 -3.14 5.51 -49.04
N VAL A 472 -2.01 5.95 -49.56
CA VAL A 472 -1.32 7.14 -49.08
C VAL A 472 -1.94 8.39 -49.70
N VAL A 473 -2.33 9.34 -48.86
CA VAL A 473 -2.91 10.61 -49.30
C VAL A 473 -2.06 11.76 -48.79
N ILE A 474 -1.59 12.61 -49.70
CA ILE A 474 -0.95 13.88 -49.35
C ILE A 474 -1.91 14.98 -49.79
N PRO A 475 -2.63 15.65 -48.86
CA PRO A 475 -3.71 16.55 -49.21
C PRO A 475 -3.22 17.79 -49.96
N SER A 476 -4.10 18.40 -50.74
CA SER A 476 -3.84 19.71 -51.35
C SER A 476 -3.53 20.75 -50.29
N GLN A 477 -2.51 21.58 -50.53
CA GLN A 477 -2.05 22.61 -49.61
C GLN A 477 -2.22 24.02 -50.19
N PRO A 478 -2.36 25.05 -49.32
CA PRO A 478 -2.43 26.44 -49.75
C PRO A 478 -1.08 26.95 -50.31
N SER A 479 0.03 26.31 -49.94
CA SER A 479 1.38 26.61 -50.42
C SER A 479 2.14 25.33 -50.77
N VAL A 480 3.25 25.46 -51.51
CA VAL A 480 4.05 24.29 -51.90
C VAL A 480 4.65 23.63 -50.66
N ILE A 481 4.35 22.34 -50.47
CA ILE A 481 4.96 21.49 -49.44
C ILE A 481 5.79 20.38 -50.06
N ASN A 482 6.85 19.98 -49.36
CA ASN A 482 7.69 18.84 -49.73
C ASN A 482 7.60 17.76 -48.65
N VAL A 483 7.39 16.53 -49.10
CA VAL A 483 7.54 15.30 -48.31
C VAL A 483 8.75 14.56 -48.86
N ASP A 484 9.81 14.48 -48.08
CA ASP A 484 11.10 13.96 -48.53
C ASP A 484 11.25 12.49 -48.15
N VAL A 485 11.48 11.62 -49.14
CA VAL A 485 11.83 10.21 -48.90
C VAL A 485 13.31 10.13 -48.52
N PRO A 486 13.68 9.51 -47.39
CA PRO A 486 15.09 9.37 -47.02
C PRO A 486 15.90 8.60 -48.07
N ALA A 487 17.19 8.92 -48.20
CA ALA A 487 18.12 8.20 -49.08
C ALA A 487 18.27 6.72 -48.68
N ASN A 488 18.53 5.84 -49.67
CA ASN A 488 18.70 4.40 -49.50
C ASN A 488 17.51 3.67 -48.85
N GLN A 489 16.28 4.10 -49.13
CA GLN A 489 15.07 3.46 -48.59
C GLN A 489 14.07 3.10 -49.69
N THR A 490 13.42 1.97 -49.53
CA THR A 490 12.32 1.52 -50.38
C THR A 490 11.06 1.37 -49.55
N PHE A 491 9.99 2.02 -49.98
CA PHE A 491 8.65 1.90 -49.40
C PHE A 491 7.71 1.21 -50.38
N GLN A 492 6.81 0.37 -49.87
CA GLN A 492 5.74 -0.25 -50.64
C GLN A 492 4.40 0.24 -50.11
N ILE A 493 3.50 0.67 -51.00
CA ILE A 493 2.18 1.21 -50.67
C ILE A 493 1.13 0.75 -51.69
N LYS A 494 -0.14 0.76 -51.29
CA LYS A 494 -1.24 0.29 -52.14
C LYS A 494 -1.56 1.28 -53.26
N SER A 495 -1.69 2.56 -52.90
CA SER A 495 -1.85 3.65 -53.85
C SER A 495 -1.28 4.95 -53.29
N LEU A 496 -1.06 5.92 -54.18
CA LEU A 496 -0.57 7.25 -53.81
C LEU A 496 -1.42 8.33 -54.47
N ASN A 497 -2.02 9.21 -53.67
CA ASN A 497 -2.73 10.39 -54.13
C ASN A 497 -2.02 11.65 -53.62
N ILE A 498 -1.61 12.51 -54.55
CA ILE A 498 -0.90 13.77 -54.25
C ILE A 498 -1.79 14.94 -54.69
N GLY A 499 -2.18 15.77 -53.72
CA GLY A 499 -2.99 16.96 -53.95
C GLY A 499 -2.19 18.14 -54.52
N ASN A 500 -2.90 19.20 -54.89
CA ASN A 500 -2.31 20.41 -55.44
C ASN A 500 -1.33 21.05 -54.45
N ASN A 501 -0.21 21.55 -54.98
CA ASN A 501 0.89 22.14 -54.20
C ASN A 501 1.57 21.17 -53.21
N ALA A 502 1.35 19.85 -53.30
CA ALA A 502 2.17 18.88 -52.59
C ALA A 502 3.18 18.22 -53.54
N LYS A 503 4.40 17.95 -53.06
CA LYS A 503 5.44 17.25 -53.80
C LYS A 503 6.06 16.16 -52.93
N VAL A 504 6.26 14.99 -53.50
CA VAL A 504 7.05 13.91 -52.91
C VAL A 504 8.42 13.92 -53.57
N MET A 505 9.46 14.16 -52.79
CA MET A 505 10.84 14.18 -53.28
C MET A 505 11.48 12.83 -53.00
N VAL A 506 11.82 12.09 -54.07
CA VAL A 506 12.44 10.77 -53.96
C VAL A 506 13.88 10.85 -54.50
N PRO A 507 14.92 10.69 -53.67
CA PRO A 507 16.30 10.62 -54.13
C PRO A 507 16.53 9.45 -55.09
N GLU A 508 17.50 9.55 -56.00
CA GLU A 508 17.84 8.46 -56.95
C GLU A 508 18.18 7.13 -56.24
N SER A 509 18.68 7.19 -55.00
CA SER A 509 19.01 6.03 -54.17
C SER A 509 17.79 5.35 -53.52
N SER A 510 16.57 5.83 -53.75
CA SER A 510 15.36 5.42 -53.02
C SER A 510 14.19 5.14 -53.97
N SER A 511 13.19 4.43 -53.49
CA SER A 511 11.99 4.13 -54.28
C SER A 511 10.71 4.08 -53.44
N VAL A 512 9.59 4.48 -54.05
CA VAL A 512 8.25 4.25 -53.52
C VAL A 512 7.52 3.41 -54.56
N LEU A 513 7.30 2.14 -54.24
CA LEU A 513 6.64 1.16 -55.10
C LEU A 513 5.13 1.21 -54.80
N VAL A 514 4.34 1.38 -55.85
CA VAL A 514 2.88 1.42 -55.78
C VAL A 514 2.36 0.12 -56.39
N GLU A 515 1.59 -0.66 -55.62
CA GLU A 515 1.20 -2.04 -55.98
C GLU A 515 0.03 -2.17 -56.96
N GLU A 516 -0.61 -1.06 -57.38
CA GLU A 516 -1.87 -1.03 -58.16
C GLU A 516 -2.14 -2.22 -59.10
#